data_AF-A0A844H512-F1
#
_entry.id   AF-A0A844H512-F1
#
_cell.length_a   1.000
_cell.length_b   1.000
_cell.length_c   1.000
_cell.angle_alpha   90.00
_cell.angle_beta   90.00
_cell.angle_gamma   90.00
#
_symmetry.space_group_name_H-M   'P 1'
#
loop_
_entity.id
_entity.type
_entity.pdbx_description
1 polymer ?
#
loop_
_entity_poly.entity_id
_entity_poly.type
_entity_poly.pdbx_seq_one_letter_code
_entity_poly.pdbx_strand_id
1 'polypeptide(L)'
;MKNIAAIAIGGSNTVMRPGYLTELPRCLKRFGINLRIAANLAVGNTTIFNGLINLKMNKAALEKADLLIIEYTLNDTSVFASSTAGLARWVKGMEGAIRYAREVNPTIKIVPVIFATRTGIHRSTINPLHGGVHYLANYYGLTAVDVNAALVRRFGRDFFESPGAYGDYAHYQRPVFTTLAAEIIADGIKDYLLSKMGPADMPAAVDPDNFSAATLIDASSVPDLPQERFKNYLYDETAFDLGAGSLEVEIDGGNLLAAKFACTGDICRCFVNVNGIWHVANTMQPGMEDPKYKFLLSMISFEGIPAPKAGTTIILTGKEPKNCAAKELAQHGAKAPVRDEVRLPICAILHTGMLKSVKASSLLKADAA
;
A
#
# COMPACT_ATOMS: atom_id res chain seq x y z
N MET A 1 -20.52 23.35 12.93
CA MET A 1 -19.32 22.48 12.87
C MET A 1 -19.47 21.59 11.65
N LYS A 2 -18.47 21.53 10.75
CA LYS A 2 -18.52 20.70 9.53
C LYS A 2 -18.14 19.26 9.89
N ASN A 3 -19.02 18.30 9.62
CA ASN A 3 -18.72 16.88 9.84
C ASN A 3 -18.01 16.32 8.61
N ILE A 4 -16.92 15.59 8.82
CA ILE A 4 -16.12 14.96 7.76
C ILE A 4 -15.85 13.51 8.16
N ALA A 5 -16.22 12.56 7.32
CA ALA A 5 -15.84 11.16 7.41
C ALA A 5 -14.58 10.91 6.58
N ALA A 6 -13.50 10.46 7.20
CA ALA A 6 -12.24 10.19 6.51
C ALA A 6 -11.91 8.71 6.46
N ILE A 7 -11.34 8.30 5.35
CA ILE A 7 -10.58 7.06 5.23
C ILE A 7 -9.10 7.40 5.05
N ALA A 8 -8.21 6.54 5.55
CA ALA A 8 -6.78 6.70 5.38
C ALA A 8 -6.17 5.43 4.79
N ILE A 9 -5.31 5.59 3.79
CA ILE A 9 -4.34 4.59 3.35
C ILE A 9 -2.95 5.12 3.64
N GLY A 10 -2.05 4.24 4.05
CA GLY A 10 -0.69 4.64 4.29
C GLY A 10 0.19 3.57 4.90
N GLY A 11 1.40 3.99 5.24
CA GLY A 11 2.42 3.18 5.87
C GLY A 11 2.26 3.05 7.38
N SER A 12 3.37 2.70 8.02
CA SER A 12 3.38 2.41 9.45
C SER A 12 3.07 3.63 10.31
N ASN A 13 3.50 4.85 9.94
CA ASN A 13 3.15 6.08 10.67
C ASN A 13 1.63 6.33 10.72
N THR A 14 0.89 5.84 9.73
CA THR A 14 -0.59 5.89 9.68
C THR A 14 -1.25 4.79 10.53
N VAL A 15 -0.58 3.65 10.72
CA VAL A 15 -1.04 2.54 11.59
C VAL A 15 -0.91 2.89 13.07
N MET A 16 0.13 3.65 13.45
CA MET A 16 0.54 3.89 14.83
C MET A 16 -0.55 4.45 15.74
N ARG A 17 -0.60 3.94 16.99
CA ARG A 17 -1.45 4.43 18.08
C ARG A 17 -0.65 4.60 19.38
N PRO A 18 -0.77 5.73 20.10
CA PRO A 18 -1.28 7.01 19.58
C PRO A 18 -0.42 7.47 18.38
N GLY A 19 -1.03 8.09 17.38
CA GLY A 19 -0.36 8.53 16.16
C GLY A 19 -1.05 9.74 15.55
N TYR A 20 -0.51 10.29 14.46
CA TYR A 20 -1.03 11.54 13.89
C TYR A 20 -2.51 11.42 13.50
N LEU A 21 -2.92 10.27 12.94
CA LEU A 21 -4.29 10.03 12.52
C LEU A 21 -5.27 9.97 13.70
N THR A 22 -4.79 9.54 14.88
CA THR A 22 -5.59 9.50 16.12
C THR A 22 -5.76 10.92 16.69
N GLU A 23 -4.74 11.77 16.57
CA GLU A 23 -4.76 13.15 17.07
C GLU A 23 -5.43 14.14 16.12
N LEU A 24 -5.46 13.86 14.81
CA LEU A 24 -5.98 14.76 13.78
C LEU A 24 -7.42 15.24 14.05
N PRO A 25 -8.38 14.41 14.50
CA PRO A 25 -9.70 14.89 14.90
C PRO A 25 -9.67 15.98 15.96
N ARG A 26 -8.83 15.85 16.99
CA ARG A 26 -8.70 16.87 18.05
C ARG A 26 -8.12 18.17 17.48
N CYS A 27 -7.10 18.08 16.63
CA CYS A 27 -6.47 19.24 16.00
C CYS A 27 -7.41 19.99 15.06
N LEU A 28 -8.32 19.30 14.36
CA LEU A 28 -9.29 19.92 13.44
C LEU A 28 -10.49 20.58 14.14
N LYS A 29 -10.82 20.16 15.37
CA LYS A 29 -11.94 20.76 16.14
C LYS A 29 -11.78 22.27 16.33
N ARG A 30 -10.55 22.78 16.50
CA ARG A 30 -10.27 24.22 16.65
C ARG A 30 -10.63 25.04 15.40
N PHE A 31 -10.74 24.41 14.25
CA PHE A 31 -11.16 25.02 12.98
C PHE A 31 -12.65 24.77 12.69
N GLY A 32 -13.42 24.29 13.66
CA GLY A 32 -14.85 24.00 13.48
C GLY A 32 -15.13 22.76 12.62
N ILE A 33 -14.16 21.85 12.47
CA ILE A 33 -14.29 20.60 11.72
C ILE A 33 -14.33 19.42 12.71
N ASN A 34 -15.39 18.61 12.62
CA ASN A 34 -15.53 17.36 13.33
C ASN A 34 -15.14 16.20 12.41
N LEU A 35 -13.89 15.76 12.50
CA LEU A 35 -13.38 14.64 11.73
C LEU A 35 -13.68 13.32 12.44
N ARG A 36 -14.28 12.37 11.72
CA ARG A 36 -14.40 10.97 12.12
C ARG A 36 -13.56 10.10 11.20
N ILE A 37 -12.65 9.30 11.76
CA ILE A 37 -11.94 8.27 10.98
C ILE A 37 -12.91 7.09 10.77
N ALA A 38 -13.48 7.02 9.58
CA ALA A 38 -14.42 5.97 9.18
C ALA A 38 -13.72 4.63 8.94
N ALA A 39 -12.50 4.66 8.39
CA ALA A 39 -11.64 3.49 8.25
C ALA A 39 -10.17 3.89 8.24
N ASN A 40 -9.33 3.13 8.95
CA ASN A 40 -7.88 3.18 8.77
C ASN A 40 -7.46 1.90 8.02
N LEU A 41 -7.17 2.06 6.74
CA LEU A 41 -6.80 1.00 5.82
C LEU A 41 -5.26 0.94 5.61
N ALA A 42 -4.48 1.56 6.51
CA ALA A 42 -3.03 1.56 6.42
C ALA A 42 -2.42 0.21 6.79
N VAL A 43 -1.31 -0.13 6.13
CA VAL A 43 -0.50 -1.32 6.42
C VAL A 43 0.97 -0.91 6.44
N GLY A 44 1.65 -1.20 7.54
CA GLY A 44 3.07 -0.87 7.70
C GLY A 44 3.96 -1.59 6.69
N ASN A 45 5.07 -0.93 6.31
CA ASN A 45 6.06 -1.49 5.38
C ASN A 45 5.47 -1.90 4.00
N THR A 46 4.48 -1.15 3.50
CA THR A 46 3.89 -1.36 2.16
C THR A 46 3.94 -0.07 1.34
N THR A 47 3.64 -0.16 0.05
CA THR A 47 3.66 0.97 -0.89
C THR A 47 2.27 1.43 -1.28
N ILE A 48 2.21 2.47 -2.10
CA ILE A 48 0.97 2.94 -2.73
C ILE A 48 0.18 1.84 -3.46
N PHE A 49 0.81 0.76 -3.91
CA PHE A 49 0.11 -0.38 -4.53
C PHE A 49 -0.77 -1.14 -3.54
N ASN A 50 -0.31 -1.35 -2.32
CA ASN A 50 -1.15 -1.89 -1.25
C ASN A 50 -2.26 -0.90 -0.88
N GLY A 51 -1.97 0.41 -0.93
CA GLY A 51 -2.99 1.45 -0.83
C GLY A 51 -4.11 1.28 -1.85
N LEU A 52 -3.75 1.08 -3.12
CA LEU A 52 -4.71 0.85 -4.20
C LEU A 52 -5.50 -0.46 -4.02
N ILE A 53 -4.85 -1.54 -3.58
CA ILE A 53 -5.53 -2.80 -3.19
C ILE A 53 -6.60 -2.49 -2.13
N ASN A 54 -6.22 -1.80 -1.06
CA ASN A 54 -7.12 -1.52 0.05
C ASN A 54 -8.29 -0.62 -0.35
N LEU A 55 -8.08 0.37 -1.24
CA LEU A 55 -9.18 1.17 -1.78
C LEU A 55 -10.17 0.29 -2.56
N LYS A 56 -9.67 -0.60 -3.42
CA LYS A 56 -10.49 -1.49 -4.25
C LYS A 56 -11.27 -2.51 -3.42
N MET A 57 -10.62 -3.11 -2.41
CA MET A 57 -11.29 -4.03 -1.47
C MET A 57 -12.33 -3.33 -0.60
N ASN A 58 -12.21 -2.01 -0.38
CA ASN A 58 -13.08 -1.24 0.52
C ASN A 58 -13.90 -0.17 -0.23
N LYS A 59 -14.33 -0.45 -1.47
CA LYS A 59 -15.09 0.47 -2.31
C LYS A 59 -16.26 1.14 -1.57
N ALA A 60 -17.05 0.38 -0.83
CA ALA A 60 -18.22 0.90 -0.10
C ALA A 60 -17.86 1.92 1.00
N ALA A 61 -16.67 1.83 1.60
CA ALA A 61 -16.19 2.82 2.56
C ALA A 61 -15.74 4.11 1.84
N LEU A 62 -15.10 3.97 0.68
CA LEU A 62 -14.66 5.06 -0.18
C LEU A 62 -15.84 5.85 -0.78
N GLU A 63 -16.92 5.17 -1.20
CA GLU A 63 -18.17 5.79 -1.68
C GLU A 63 -18.81 6.73 -0.64
N LYS A 64 -18.61 6.44 0.65
CA LYS A 64 -19.23 7.17 1.78
C LYS A 64 -18.28 8.15 2.48
N ALA A 65 -17.03 8.24 2.02
CA ALA A 65 -16.03 9.11 2.64
C ALA A 65 -16.09 10.52 2.06
N ASP A 66 -15.86 11.53 2.91
CA ASP A 66 -15.68 12.92 2.48
C ASP A 66 -14.20 13.22 2.19
N LEU A 67 -13.29 12.47 2.83
CA LEU A 67 -11.84 12.68 2.78
C LEU A 67 -11.11 11.34 2.63
N LEU A 68 -10.16 11.29 1.69
CA LEU A 68 -9.11 10.28 1.59
C LEU A 68 -7.76 10.90 1.98
N ILE A 69 -7.10 10.32 2.98
CA ILE A 69 -5.71 10.64 3.34
C ILE A 69 -4.80 9.57 2.72
N ILE A 70 -3.73 9.99 2.05
CA ILE A 70 -2.74 9.09 1.42
C ILE A 70 -1.36 9.39 2.00
N GLU A 71 -0.73 8.44 2.67
CA GLU A 71 0.60 8.61 3.29
C GLU A 71 1.52 7.43 2.98
N TYR A 72 2.29 7.52 1.89
CA TYR A 72 3.23 6.46 1.49
C TYR A 72 4.63 6.96 1.14
N THR A 73 4.88 8.29 1.15
CA THR A 73 6.15 8.84 0.64
C THR A 73 7.38 8.25 1.32
N LEU A 74 7.30 7.99 2.62
CA LEU A 74 8.38 7.37 3.38
C LEU A 74 8.70 5.95 2.86
N ASN A 75 7.67 5.12 2.67
CA ASN A 75 7.83 3.75 2.19
C ASN A 75 8.24 3.73 0.72
N ASP A 76 7.52 4.46 -0.13
CA ASP A 76 7.71 4.50 -1.57
C ASP A 76 9.09 5.03 -1.96
N THR A 77 9.68 5.95 -1.17
CA THR A 77 11.02 6.50 -1.47
C THR A 77 12.08 5.40 -1.54
N SER A 78 12.04 4.44 -0.62
CA SER A 78 13.03 3.36 -0.58
C SER A 78 12.92 2.39 -1.76
N VAL A 79 11.76 2.35 -2.43
CA VAL A 79 11.45 1.43 -3.52
C VAL A 79 11.64 2.11 -4.88
N PHE A 80 11.10 3.32 -5.05
CA PHE A 80 10.92 3.93 -6.36
C PHE A 80 11.84 5.12 -6.64
N ALA A 81 12.47 5.72 -5.62
CA ALA A 81 13.25 6.97 -5.80
C ALA A 81 14.59 6.78 -6.51
N SER A 82 15.07 5.55 -6.64
CA SER A 82 16.42 5.23 -7.11
C SER A 82 16.58 5.27 -8.64
N SER A 83 15.48 5.27 -9.40
CA SER A 83 15.52 5.27 -10.86
C SER A 83 14.34 6.00 -11.49
N THR A 84 14.52 6.44 -12.73
CA THR A 84 13.44 7.04 -13.54
C THR A 84 12.30 6.04 -13.80
N ALA A 85 12.63 4.77 -14.02
CA ALA A 85 11.64 3.70 -14.19
C ALA A 85 10.81 3.46 -12.92
N GLY A 86 11.47 3.45 -11.75
CA GLY A 86 10.80 3.37 -10.44
C GLY A 86 9.87 4.57 -10.22
N LEU A 87 10.34 5.79 -10.49
CA LEU A 87 9.52 6.99 -10.38
C LEU A 87 8.30 6.94 -11.32
N ALA A 88 8.46 6.55 -12.58
CA ALA A 88 7.35 6.40 -13.52
C ALA A 88 6.32 5.37 -13.02
N ARG A 89 6.79 4.24 -12.49
CA ARG A 89 5.93 3.21 -11.90
C ARG A 89 5.18 3.72 -10.65
N TRP A 90 5.84 4.52 -9.82
CA TRP A 90 5.21 5.21 -8.69
C TRP A 90 4.13 6.19 -9.14
N VAL A 91 4.38 6.99 -10.18
CA VAL A 91 3.38 7.91 -10.76
C VAL A 91 2.13 7.14 -11.17
N LYS A 92 2.28 6.04 -11.92
CA LYS A 92 1.15 5.18 -12.33
C LYS A 92 0.32 4.69 -11.13
N GLY A 93 0.97 4.33 -10.02
CA GLY A 93 0.31 3.89 -8.78
C GLY A 93 -0.40 5.01 -8.03
N MET A 94 0.29 6.12 -7.77
CA MET A 94 -0.25 7.27 -7.04
C MET A 94 -1.40 7.94 -7.80
N GLU A 95 -1.21 8.17 -9.11
CA GLU A 95 -2.26 8.67 -9.98
C GLU A 95 -3.42 7.66 -10.08
N GLY A 96 -3.12 6.36 -10.18
CA GLY A 96 -4.14 5.32 -10.18
C GLY A 96 -5.03 5.35 -8.93
N ALA A 97 -4.45 5.57 -7.75
CA ALA A 97 -5.19 5.72 -6.50
C ALA A 97 -6.05 6.99 -6.47
N ILE A 98 -5.50 8.14 -6.91
CA ILE A 98 -6.24 9.42 -6.99
C ILE A 98 -7.45 9.30 -7.92
N ARG A 99 -7.22 8.77 -9.13
CA ARG A 99 -8.26 8.66 -10.16
C ARG A 99 -9.32 7.63 -9.76
N TYR A 100 -8.92 6.46 -9.25
CA TYR A 100 -9.86 5.45 -8.75
C TYR A 100 -10.72 6.01 -7.61
N ALA A 101 -10.12 6.77 -6.67
CA ALA A 101 -10.87 7.40 -5.59
C ALA A 101 -11.95 8.36 -6.10
N ARG A 102 -11.63 9.19 -7.10
CA ARG A 102 -12.59 10.12 -7.71
C ARG A 102 -13.61 9.45 -8.63
N GLU A 103 -13.26 8.34 -9.28
CA GLU A 103 -14.21 7.55 -10.06
C GLU A 103 -15.28 6.94 -9.16
N VAL A 104 -14.87 6.40 -8.01
CA VAL A 104 -15.79 5.82 -7.02
C VAL A 104 -16.60 6.90 -6.30
N ASN A 105 -15.97 8.03 -5.98
CA ASN A 105 -16.61 9.15 -5.31
C ASN A 105 -16.15 10.49 -5.91
N PRO A 106 -16.91 11.06 -6.86
CA PRO A 106 -16.54 12.31 -7.53
C PRO A 106 -16.35 13.52 -6.60
N THR A 107 -16.93 13.47 -5.39
CA THR A 107 -16.90 14.57 -4.42
C THR A 107 -15.80 14.45 -3.37
N ILE A 108 -15.05 13.34 -3.37
CA ILE A 108 -14.05 13.07 -2.34
C ILE A 108 -12.92 14.09 -2.37
N LYS A 109 -12.57 14.61 -1.20
CA LYS A 109 -11.33 15.39 -1.01
C LYS A 109 -10.18 14.43 -0.80
N ILE A 110 -9.06 14.68 -1.47
CA ILE A 110 -7.88 13.82 -1.36
C ILE A 110 -6.72 14.67 -0.82
N VAL A 111 -6.08 14.17 0.22
CA VAL A 111 -4.93 14.81 0.88
C VAL A 111 -3.77 13.84 0.91
N PRO A 112 -2.80 14.01 -0.01
CA PRO A 112 -1.49 13.40 0.14
C PRO A 112 -0.74 14.02 1.32
N VAL A 113 -0.18 13.18 2.20
CA VAL A 113 0.66 13.59 3.33
C VAL A 113 2.06 13.08 3.08
N ILE A 114 3.04 13.98 3.20
CA ILE A 114 4.45 13.67 2.98
C ILE A 114 5.16 13.58 4.34
N PHE A 115 5.59 12.36 4.68
CA PHE A 115 6.55 12.09 5.74
C PHE A 115 7.90 11.70 5.16
N ALA A 116 8.93 11.77 6.00
CA ALA A 116 10.28 11.35 5.66
C ALA A 116 10.92 10.57 6.80
N THR A 117 11.71 9.55 6.47
CA THR A 117 12.53 8.79 7.43
C THR A 117 13.56 9.69 8.13
N ARG A 118 14.14 9.21 9.23
CA ARG A 118 15.27 9.87 9.90
C ARG A 118 16.49 9.99 8.98
N THR A 119 16.67 9.03 8.09
CA THR A 119 17.80 8.93 7.15
C THR A 119 17.31 8.84 5.72
N GLY A 120 18.02 9.40 4.74
CA GLY A 120 17.65 9.30 3.32
C GLY A 120 18.02 10.51 2.50
N ILE A 121 17.70 10.46 1.21
CA ILE A 121 18.06 11.48 0.22
C ILE A 121 17.50 12.88 0.55
N HIS A 122 16.30 12.94 1.15
CA HIS A 122 15.62 14.18 1.53
C HIS A 122 16.40 15.04 2.55
N ARG A 123 17.42 14.47 3.20
CA ARG A 123 18.29 15.22 4.12
C ARG A 123 19.26 16.14 3.41
N SER A 124 19.65 15.82 2.18
CA SER A 124 20.73 16.51 1.46
C SER A 124 20.29 17.00 0.09
N THR A 125 19.21 16.47 -0.46
CA THR A 125 18.69 16.81 -1.78
C THR A 125 17.16 16.81 -1.79
N ILE A 126 16.58 17.27 -2.90
CA ILE A 126 15.13 17.16 -3.12
C ILE A 126 14.81 15.70 -3.43
N ASN A 127 13.93 15.09 -2.64
CA ASN A 127 13.41 13.77 -2.93
C ASN A 127 12.44 13.85 -4.14
N PRO A 128 12.69 13.12 -5.24
CA PRO A 128 11.86 13.18 -6.43
C PRO A 128 10.40 12.78 -6.18
N LEU A 129 10.13 11.86 -5.25
CA LEU A 129 8.75 11.46 -4.93
C LEU A 129 8.02 12.56 -4.16
N HIS A 130 8.71 13.29 -3.27
CA HIS A 130 8.10 14.43 -2.59
C HIS A 130 7.69 15.50 -3.62
N GLY A 131 8.59 15.80 -4.57
CA GLY A 131 8.29 16.67 -5.71
C GLY A 131 7.13 16.14 -6.57
N GLY A 132 7.12 14.83 -6.84
CA GLY A 132 6.04 14.15 -7.56
C GLY A 132 4.68 14.27 -6.87
N VAL A 133 4.63 14.18 -5.54
CA VAL A 133 3.38 14.38 -4.77
C VAL A 133 2.87 15.82 -4.93
N HIS A 134 3.75 16.83 -4.79
CA HIS A 134 3.36 18.22 -5.02
C HIS A 134 2.89 18.46 -6.45
N TYR A 135 3.56 17.86 -7.44
CA TYR A 135 3.17 17.93 -8.84
C TYR A 135 1.77 17.35 -9.09
N LEU A 136 1.53 16.09 -8.66
CA LEU A 136 0.23 15.44 -8.82
C LEU A 136 -0.86 16.17 -8.03
N ALA A 137 -0.56 16.66 -6.83
CA ALA A 137 -1.51 17.42 -6.04
C ALA A 137 -1.94 18.70 -6.76
N ASN A 138 -0.98 19.47 -7.29
CA ASN A 138 -1.28 20.66 -8.08
C ASN A 138 -2.08 20.31 -9.35
N TYR A 139 -1.64 19.30 -10.10
CA TYR A 139 -2.28 18.88 -11.36
C TYR A 139 -3.75 18.46 -11.16
N TYR A 140 -4.04 17.76 -10.06
CA TYR A 140 -5.39 17.30 -9.74
C TYR A 140 -6.20 18.27 -8.87
N GLY A 141 -5.67 19.44 -8.50
CA GLY A 141 -6.36 20.39 -7.61
C GLY A 141 -6.58 19.85 -6.20
N LEU A 142 -5.59 19.12 -5.67
CA LEU A 142 -5.55 18.57 -4.32
C LEU A 142 -4.76 19.49 -3.38
N THR A 143 -4.94 19.29 -2.08
CA THR A 143 -4.06 19.87 -1.06
C THR A 143 -3.12 18.81 -0.53
N ALA A 144 -1.83 18.92 -0.87
CA ALA A 144 -0.77 18.13 -0.25
C ALA A 144 -0.28 18.80 1.03
N VAL A 145 -0.02 18.00 2.07
CA VAL A 145 0.64 18.47 3.29
C VAL A 145 2.03 17.88 3.38
N ASP A 146 3.04 18.74 3.31
CA ASP A 146 4.43 18.35 3.49
C ASP A 146 4.88 18.55 4.94
N VAL A 147 4.70 17.50 5.75
CA VAL A 147 5.07 17.55 7.16
C VAL A 147 6.59 17.59 7.33
N ASN A 148 7.34 16.89 6.47
CA ASN A 148 8.79 16.96 6.48
C ASN A 148 9.29 18.40 6.25
N ALA A 149 8.81 19.08 5.21
CA ALA A 149 9.19 20.45 4.92
C ALA A 149 8.78 21.41 6.05
N ALA A 150 7.60 21.23 6.64
CA ALA A 150 7.15 22.04 7.77
C ALA A 150 8.05 21.87 9.01
N LEU A 151 8.47 20.64 9.33
CA LEU A 151 9.37 20.37 10.44
C LEU A 151 10.78 20.93 10.19
N VAL A 152 11.33 20.75 8.98
CA VAL A 152 12.63 21.32 8.61
C VAL A 152 12.59 22.84 8.62
N ARG A 153 11.50 23.49 8.19
CA ARG A 153 11.35 24.95 8.29
C ARG A 153 11.32 25.43 9.75
N ARG A 154 10.72 24.64 10.65
CA ARG A 154 10.56 25.00 12.06
C ARG A 154 11.82 24.77 12.89
N PHE A 155 12.56 23.70 12.63
CA PHE A 155 13.66 23.24 13.47
C PHE A 155 15.02 23.19 12.74
N GLY A 156 15.06 23.56 11.46
CA GLY A 156 16.23 23.38 10.62
C GLY A 156 16.47 21.91 10.25
N ARG A 157 17.60 21.67 9.57
CA ARG A 157 18.04 20.32 9.16
C ARG A 157 18.35 19.43 10.36
N ASP A 158 18.67 20.02 11.50
CA ASP A 158 19.01 19.30 12.73
C ASP A 158 17.82 18.51 13.30
N PHE A 159 16.59 18.78 12.84
CA PHE A 159 15.41 17.97 13.13
C PHE A 159 15.65 16.46 13.03
N PHE A 160 16.37 16.01 12.00
CA PHE A 160 16.63 14.57 11.78
C PHE A 160 17.54 13.94 12.85
N GLU A 161 18.29 14.76 13.59
CA GLU A 161 19.16 14.32 14.68
C GLU A 161 18.64 14.71 16.06
N SER A 162 17.57 15.50 16.12
CA SER A 162 16.95 15.91 17.38
C SER A 162 16.54 14.69 18.22
N PRO A 163 17.05 14.58 19.46
CA PRO A 163 16.64 13.52 20.38
C PRO A 163 15.12 13.47 20.54
N GLY A 164 14.56 12.27 20.34
CA GLY A 164 13.11 12.08 20.44
C GLY A 164 12.30 12.64 19.27
N ALA A 165 12.91 12.98 18.13
CA ALA A 165 12.17 13.23 16.88
C ALA A 165 11.58 11.95 16.28
N TYR A 166 12.36 10.87 16.35
CA TYR A 166 12.00 9.54 15.87
C TYR A 166 12.20 8.48 16.95
N GLY A 167 11.35 7.46 16.96
CA GLY A 167 11.51 6.28 17.82
C GLY A 167 12.49 5.26 17.24
N ASP A 168 12.64 5.24 15.92
CA ASP A 168 13.64 4.47 15.18
C ASP A 168 14.03 5.20 13.88
N TYR A 169 14.46 4.49 12.83
CA TYR A 169 14.85 5.13 11.58
C TYR A 169 13.66 5.63 10.73
N ALA A 170 12.43 5.18 10.99
CA ALA A 170 11.26 5.41 10.14
C ALA A 170 10.05 6.01 10.87
N HIS A 171 9.91 5.78 12.17
CA HIS A 171 8.72 6.15 12.92
C HIS A 171 8.92 7.44 13.71
N TYR A 172 8.01 8.39 13.54
CA TYR A 172 8.02 9.62 14.34
C TYR A 172 7.77 9.28 15.81
N GLN A 173 8.44 9.97 16.72
CA GLN A 173 8.31 9.69 18.14
C GLN A 173 6.90 10.04 18.64
N ARG A 174 6.33 9.09 19.38
CA ARG A 174 5.05 9.27 20.07
C ARG A 174 5.26 9.84 21.49
N PRO A 175 4.29 10.61 22.01
CA PRO A 175 3.17 11.22 21.28
C PRO A 175 3.58 12.53 20.59
N VAL A 176 4.68 13.15 21.00
CA VAL A 176 5.01 14.56 20.71
C VAL A 176 5.06 14.86 19.21
N PHE A 177 5.90 14.18 18.43
CA PHE A 177 6.05 14.49 17.01
C PHE A 177 4.89 13.96 16.17
N THR A 178 4.21 12.91 16.62
CA THR A 178 2.95 12.48 16.00
C THR A 178 1.81 13.50 16.21
N THR A 179 1.74 14.14 17.36
CA THR A 179 0.78 15.23 17.61
C THR A 179 1.14 16.48 16.81
N LEU A 180 2.42 16.83 16.74
CA LEU A 180 2.87 17.96 15.93
C LEU A 180 2.59 17.73 14.44
N ALA A 181 2.81 16.51 13.93
CA ALA A 181 2.42 16.14 12.57
C ALA A 181 0.91 16.33 12.36
N ALA A 182 0.07 15.91 13.31
CA ALA A 182 -1.38 16.11 13.24
C ALA A 182 -1.77 17.61 13.22
N GLU A 183 -1.07 18.45 13.96
CA GLU A 183 -1.29 19.91 13.95
C GLU A 183 -0.92 20.54 12.61
N ILE A 184 0.22 20.15 12.04
CA ILE A 184 0.67 20.60 10.72
C ILE A 184 -0.34 20.18 9.65
N ILE A 185 -0.80 18.93 9.69
CA ILE A 185 -1.83 18.41 8.77
C ILE A 185 -3.13 19.17 8.94
N ALA A 186 -3.62 19.33 10.17
CA ALA A 186 -4.87 20.05 10.44
C ALA A 186 -4.81 21.49 9.91
N ASP A 187 -3.70 22.20 10.11
CA ASP A 187 -3.53 23.56 9.62
C ASP A 187 -3.47 23.62 8.09
N GLY A 188 -2.74 22.68 7.47
CA GLY A 188 -2.59 22.61 6.01
C GLY A 188 -3.86 22.25 5.26
N ILE A 189 -4.81 21.54 5.87
CA ILE A 189 -6.04 21.08 5.19
C ILE A 189 -7.30 21.84 5.58
N LYS A 190 -7.29 22.70 6.60
CA LYS A 190 -8.52 23.31 7.15
C LYS A 190 -9.36 24.02 6.09
N ASP A 191 -8.74 24.86 5.27
CA ASP A 191 -9.45 25.66 4.26
C ASP A 191 -9.94 24.77 3.12
N TYR A 192 -9.10 23.80 2.72
CA TYR A 192 -9.47 22.78 1.76
C TYR A 192 -10.66 21.97 2.25
N LEU A 193 -10.74 21.60 3.53
CA LEU A 193 -11.88 20.87 4.08
C LEU A 193 -13.12 21.76 4.21
N LEU A 194 -12.99 23.04 4.60
CA LEU A 194 -14.09 23.99 4.73
C LEU A 194 -14.72 24.38 3.40
N SER A 195 -13.94 24.38 2.30
CA SER A 195 -14.43 24.69 0.95
C SER A 195 -15.63 23.81 0.55
N LYS A 196 -16.40 24.29 -0.44
CA LYS A 196 -17.56 23.56 -0.97
C LYS A 196 -17.12 22.17 -1.46
N MET A 197 -17.87 21.14 -1.08
CA MET A 197 -17.70 19.81 -1.67
C MET A 197 -18.52 19.76 -2.95
N GLY A 198 -17.96 19.20 -3.99
CA GLY A 198 -18.62 19.04 -5.28
C GLY A 198 -17.79 18.14 -6.18
N PRO A 199 -18.39 17.62 -7.26
CA PRO A 199 -17.65 16.89 -8.26
C PRO A 199 -16.45 17.72 -8.72
N ALA A 200 -15.24 17.16 -8.61
CA ALA A 200 -14.05 17.78 -9.15
C ALA A 200 -13.87 17.33 -10.60
N ASP A 201 -13.61 18.27 -11.52
CA ASP A 201 -13.19 17.92 -12.86
C ASP A 201 -11.95 17.02 -12.80
N MET A 202 -11.99 15.92 -13.55
CA MET A 202 -10.86 15.01 -13.64
C MET A 202 -10.09 15.36 -14.91
N PRO A 203 -8.89 15.99 -14.81
CA PRO A 203 -8.08 16.27 -15.98
C PRO A 203 -7.68 14.97 -16.69
N ALA A 204 -7.12 15.10 -17.90
CA ALA A 204 -6.45 14.00 -18.58
C ALA A 204 -5.43 13.34 -17.63
N ALA A 205 -5.15 12.05 -17.81
CA ALA A 205 -4.13 11.42 -17.00
C ALA A 205 -2.74 11.98 -17.37
N VAL A 206 -1.89 12.20 -16.36
CA VAL A 206 -0.46 12.47 -16.53
C VAL A 206 0.20 11.27 -17.19
N ASP A 207 -0.11 10.07 -16.70
CA ASP A 207 0.27 8.82 -17.33
C ASP A 207 -1.00 8.11 -17.87
N PRO A 208 -1.15 7.94 -19.20
CA PRO A 208 -2.32 7.27 -19.77
C PRO A 208 -2.43 5.80 -19.34
N ASP A 209 -1.32 5.17 -18.93
CA ASP A 209 -1.25 3.79 -18.43
C ASP A 209 -1.25 3.73 -16.89
N ASN A 210 -1.78 4.76 -16.22
CA ASN A 210 -1.94 4.73 -14.76
C ASN A 210 -2.80 3.54 -14.29
N PHE A 211 -2.71 3.21 -13.01
CA PHE A 211 -3.28 1.97 -12.49
C PHE A 211 -4.71 2.11 -11.95
N SER A 212 -5.46 3.16 -12.30
CA SER A 212 -6.85 3.32 -11.82
C SER A 212 -7.73 2.14 -12.23
N ALA A 213 -7.55 1.65 -13.47
CA ALA A 213 -8.28 0.53 -14.05
C ALA A 213 -7.75 -0.86 -13.62
N ALA A 214 -6.72 -0.93 -12.76
CA ALA A 214 -6.24 -2.20 -12.23
C ALA A 214 -7.36 -2.94 -11.48
N THR A 215 -7.37 -4.27 -11.52
CA THR A 215 -8.38 -5.11 -10.86
C THR A 215 -7.73 -6.06 -9.86
N LEU A 216 -8.57 -6.72 -9.05
CA LEU A 216 -8.13 -7.65 -8.02
C LEU A 216 -8.54 -9.07 -8.38
N ILE A 217 -7.64 -10.02 -8.08
CA ILE A 217 -8.00 -11.42 -7.85
C ILE A 217 -8.01 -11.61 -6.34
N ASP A 218 -9.16 -11.98 -5.77
CA ASP A 218 -9.35 -12.15 -4.33
C ASP A 218 -9.88 -13.56 -4.00
N ALA A 219 -10.17 -13.83 -2.73
CA ALA A 219 -10.69 -15.12 -2.29
C ALA A 219 -12.00 -15.53 -2.99
N SER A 220 -12.85 -14.58 -3.41
CA SER A 220 -14.07 -14.90 -4.14
C SER A 220 -13.79 -15.39 -5.57
N SER A 221 -12.64 -14.99 -6.13
CA SER A 221 -12.18 -15.39 -7.46
C SER A 221 -11.53 -16.79 -7.47
N VAL A 222 -11.21 -17.35 -6.30
CA VAL A 222 -10.43 -18.58 -6.17
C VAL A 222 -11.05 -19.54 -5.11
N PRO A 223 -12.28 -20.02 -5.33
CA PRO A 223 -12.99 -20.84 -4.34
C PRO A 223 -12.39 -22.23 -4.09
N ASP A 224 -11.57 -22.73 -5.03
CA ASP A 224 -10.98 -24.08 -4.97
C ASP A 224 -9.78 -24.21 -4.01
N LEU A 225 -9.23 -23.09 -3.53
CA LEU A 225 -8.16 -23.09 -2.53
C LEU A 225 -8.73 -22.91 -1.11
N PRO A 226 -8.07 -23.49 -0.08
CA PRO A 226 -8.45 -23.24 1.30
C PRO A 226 -8.48 -21.74 1.60
N GLN A 227 -9.54 -21.30 2.27
CA GLN A 227 -9.72 -19.91 2.67
C GLN A 227 -9.66 -19.78 4.19
N GLU A 228 -9.01 -18.73 4.67
CA GLU A 228 -8.99 -18.37 6.08
C GLU A 228 -9.26 -16.88 6.28
N ARG A 229 -9.96 -16.57 7.38
CA ARG A 229 -10.19 -15.21 7.82
C ARG A 229 -9.16 -14.79 8.88
N PHE A 230 -8.37 -13.77 8.55
CA PHE A 230 -7.39 -13.13 9.40
C PHE A 230 -7.98 -11.89 10.07
N LYS A 231 -8.25 -11.99 11.37
CA LYS A 231 -8.88 -10.91 12.13
C LYS A 231 -8.09 -10.53 13.38
N ASN A 232 -7.89 -9.22 13.56
CA ASN A 232 -7.43 -8.61 14.80
C ASN A 232 -8.16 -7.26 15.01
N TYR A 233 -7.66 -6.41 15.92
CA TYR A 233 -8.31 -5.13 16.22
C TYR A 233 -8.17 -4.06 15.11
N LEU A 234 -7.26 -4.26 14.15
CA LEU A 234 -7.03 -3.37 13.00
C LEU A 234 -7.59 -3.93 11.71
N TYR A 235 -7.49 -5.25 11.51
CA TYR A 235 -7.68 -5.89 10.22
C TYR A 235 -8.73 -7.00 10.29
N ASP A 236 -9.43 -7.18 9.18
CA ASP A 236 -10.43 -8.22 8.98
C ASP A 236 -10.39 -8.62 7.49
N GLU A 237 -9.57 -9.61 7.17
CA GLU A 237 -9.25 -10.00 5.79
C GLU A 237 -9.58 -11.47 5.57
N THR A 238 -10.11 -11.81 4.40
CA THR A 238 -10.20 -13.20 3.93
C THR A 238 -9.08 -13.45 2.93
N ALA A 239 -8.37 -14.55 3.08
CA ALA A 239 -7.26 -14.94 2.20
C ALA A 239 -7.43 -16.37 1.70
N PHE A 240 -6.93 -16.64 0.49
CA PHE A 240 -6.78 -17.98 -0.07
C PHE A 240 -5.33 -18.45 0.10
N ASP A 241 -5.12 -19.74 0.36
CA ASP A 241 -3.79 -20.27 0.72
C ASP A 241 -3.06 -20.90 -0.47
N LEU A 242 -2.04 -20.20 -0.98
CA LEU A 242 -1.15 -20.70 -2.04
C LEU A 242 -0.11 -21.73 -1.54
N GLY A 243 0.04 -21.94 -0.22
CA GLY A 243 0.84 -23.05 0.32
C GLY A 243 0.20 -24.41 0.04
N ALA A 244 -1.13 -24.43 -0.05
CA ALA A 244 -1.92 -25.63 -0.32
C ALA A 244 -2.16 -25.91 -1.82
N GLY A 245 -1.66 -25.06 -2.73
CA GLY A 245 -2.00 -25.15 -4.14
C GLY A 245 -1.15 -24.29 -5.07
N SER A 246 -1.67 -24.06 -6.27
CA SER A 246 -1.17 -23.03 -7.17
C SER A 246 -2.32 -22.29 -7.84
N LEU A 247 -2.02 -21.09 -8.31
CA LEU A 247 -2.92 -20.23 -9.05
C LEU A 247 -2.34 -19.97 -10.44
N GLU A 248 -3.07 -20.38 -11.46
CA GLU A 248 -2.79 -20.09 -12.85
C GLU A 248 -3.65 -18.91 -13.30
N VAL A 249 -3.00 -17.90 -13.86
CA VAL A 249 -3.63 -16.64 -14.26
C VAL A 249 -3.24 -16.31 -15.69
N GLU A 250 -4.21 -15.98 -16.54
CA GLU A 250 -3.97 -15.45 -17.87
C GLU A 250 -4.43 -14.00 -17.95
N ILE A 251 -3.51 -13.10 -18.30
CA ILE A 251 -3.73 -11.66 -18.39
C ILE A 251 -3.37 -11.20 -19.79
N ASP A 252 -4.30 -10.54 -20.45
CA ASP A 252 -4.10 -9.93 -21.76
C ASP A 252 -3.80 -8.43 -21.62
N GLY A 253 -2.70 -7.98 -22.24
CA GLY A 253 -2.29 -6.58 -22.24
C GLY A 253 -1.97 -6.00 -20.86
N GLY A 254 -1.54 -6.81 -19.89
CA GLY A 254 -1.31 -6.35 -18.51
C GLY A 254 -0.32 -7.19 -17.72
N ASN A 255 -0.16 -6.83 -16.44
CA ASN A 255 0.86 -7.37 -15.55
C ASN A 255 0.33 -7.59 -14.13
N LEU A 256 0.98 -8.49 -13.40
CA LEU A 256 0.89 -8.47 -11.93
C LEU A 256 1.61 -7.23 -11.39
N LEU A 257 1.00 -6.54 -10.44
CA LEU A 257 1.57 -5.35 -9.80
C LEU A 257 2.06 -5.65 -8.39
N ALA A 258 1.17 -6.19 -7.55
CA ALA A 258 1.44 -6.54 -6.17
C ALA A 258 0.45 -7.58 -5.65
N ALA A 259 0.78 -8.26 -4.55
CA ALA A 259 -0.16 -9.09 -3.81
C ALA A 259 -0.15 -8.72 -2.33
N LYS A 260 -1.33 -8.52 -1.73
CA LYS A 260 -1.50 -8.36 -0.28
C LYS A 260 -1.63 -9.74 0.35
N PHE A 261 -0.91 -9.97 1.45
CA PHE A 261 -0.89 -11.28 2.12
C PHE A 261 -0.88 -11.13 3.64
N ALA A 262 -1.28 -12.20 4.33
CA ALA A 262 -1.15 -12.32 5.78
C ALA A 262 0.10 -13.16 6.12
N CYS A 263 1.10 -12.52 6.72
CA CYS A 263 2.31 -13.15 7.21
C CYS A 263 2.05 -13.86 8.55
N THR A 264 2.20 -15.17 8.57
CA THR A 264 2.19 -16.03 9.76
C THR A 264 3.61 -16.51 10.08
N GLY A 265 3.80 -17.21 11.21
CA GLY A 265 5.12 -17.70 11.63
C GLY A 265 5.67 -18.84 10.75
N ASP A 266 4.81 -19.49 9.98
CA ASP A 266 5.00 -20.64 9.07
C ASP A 266 4.81 -20.25 7.58
N ILE A 267 5.01 -18.97 7.26
CA ILE A 267 4.81 -18.42 5.92
C ILE A 267 5.82 -19.00 4.90
N CYS A 268 5.36 -19.40 3.72
CA CYS A 268 6.18 -19.80 2.59
C CYS A 268 6.68 -18.58 1.79
N ARG A 269 7.81 -18.74 1.12
CA ARG A 269 8.19 -17.92 -0.04
C ARG A 269 7.09 -18.00 -1.11
N CYS A 270 6.97 -16.94 -1.90
CA CYS A 270 6.08 -16.92 -3.06
C CYS A 270 6.89 -17.17 -4.33
N PHE A 271 6.55 -18.21 -5.08
CA PHE A 271 7.12 -18.51 -6.38
C PHE A 271 6.17 -18.06 -7.47
N VAL A 272 6.71 -17.38 -8.48
CA VAL A 272 5.95 -16.87 -9.62
C VAL A 272 6.62 -17.29 -10.92
N ASN A 273 5.92 -17.99 -11.81
CA ASN A 273 6.38 -18.27 -13.16
C ASN A 273 5.76 -17.27 -14.13
N VAL A 274 6.59 -16.55 -14.88
CA VAL A 274 6.15 -15.73 -16.01
C VAL A 274 7.03 -16.03 -17.21
N ASN A 275 6.41 -16.31 -18.36
CA ASN A 275 7.12 -16.63 -19.60
C ASN A 275 8.12 -17.81 -19.44
N GLY A 276 7.81 -18.79 -18.60
CA GLY A 276 8.67 -19.94 -18.33
C GLY A 276 9.82 -19.65 -17.36
N ILE A 277 9.94 -18.43 -16.83
CA ILE A 277 10.98 -18.04 -15.87
C ILE A 277 10.38 -18.01 -14.47
N TRP A 278 10.96 -18.78 -13.56
CA TRP A 278 10.59 -18.74 -12.16
C TRP A 278 11.27 -17.59 -11.43
N HIS A 279 10.50 -16.96 -10.57
CA HIS A 279 10.89 -15.91 -9.66
C HIS A 279 10.50 -16.30 -8.24
N VAL A 280 11.24 -15.82 -7.23
CA VAL A 280 10.98 -16.11 -5.82
C VAL A 280 10.99 -14.82 -5.00
N ALA A 281 9.95 -14.63 -4.20
CA ALA A 281 9.83 -13.53 -3.25
C ALA A 281 9.84 -14.06 -1.81
N ASN A 282 10.70 -13.47 -1.00
CA ASN A 282 10.73 -13.66 0.44
C ASN A 282 9.52 -12.94 1.09
N THR A 283 8.84 -13.61 2.02
CA THR A 283 7.55 -13.15 2.56
C THR A 283 7.57 -12.95 4.08
N MET A 284 8.56 -13.47 4.80
CA MET A 284 8.65 -13.35 6.26
C MET A 284 8.88 -11.88 6.64
N GLN A 285 7.96 -11.31 7.42
CA GLN A 285 8.15 -9.99 8.00
C GLN A 285 8.96 -10.09 9.30
N PRO A 286 9.83 -9.11 9.62
CA PRO A 286 10.70 -9.22 10.80
C PRO A 286 9.96 -9.42 12.13
N GLY A 287 8.74 -8.89 12.26
CA GLY A 287 7.91 -9.08 13.45
C GLY A 287 7.32 -10.49 13.61
N MET A 288 7.53 -11.38 12.64
CA MET A 288 7.05 -12.77 12.64
C MET A 288 8.19 -13.81 12.72
N GLU A 289 9.46 -13.40 12.68
CA GLU A 289 10.60 -14.29 12.96
C GLU A 289 10.52 -14.86 14.38
N ASP A 290 10.22 -14.02 15.36
CA ASP A 290 9.82 -14.40 16.72
C ASP A 290 8.42 -13.79 16.98
N PRO A 291 7.34 -14.52 16.70
CA PRO A 291 5.99 -13.97 16.57
C PRO A 291 5.52 -13.24 17.83
N LYS A 292 5.49 -11.91 17.77
CA LYS A 292 4.81 -11.06 18.77
C LYS A 292 3.33 -10.84 18.45
N TYR A 293 2.94 -11.18 17.22
CA TYR A 293 1.61 -10.97 16.67
C TYR A 293 1.07 -12.30 16.14
N LYS A 294 -0.25 -12.45 16.10
CA LYS A 294 -0.89 -13.60 15.46
C LYS A 294 -0.59 -13.64 13.95
N PHE A 295 -0.58 -12.47 13.32
CA PHE A 295 -0.19 -12.27 11.94
C PHE A 295 0.15 -10.79 11.70
N LEU A 296 0.86 -10.51 10.62
CA LEU A 296 1.03 -9.17 10.06
C LEU A 296 0.48 -9.15 8.64
N LEU A 297 -0.17 -8.07 8.23
CA LEU A 297 -0.43 -7.85 6.81
C LEU A 297 0.81 -7.25 6.15
N SER A 298 1.08 -7.66 4.92
CA SER A 298 2.17 -7.11 4.11
C SER A 298 1.85 -7.24 2.62
N MET A 299 2.80 -6.90 1.77
CA MET A 299 2.67 -6.87 0.33
C MET A 299 3.88 -7.53 -0.34
N ILE A 300 3.63 -8.34 -1.36
CA ILE A 300 4.62 -8.79 -2.34
C ILE A 300 4.60 -7.79 -3.49
N SER A 301 5.75 -7.22 -3.84
CA SER A 301 5.93 -6.47 -5.07
C SER A 301 6.32 -7.41 -6.21
N PHE A 302 5.65 -7.29 -7.35
CA PHE A 302 6.03 -7.99 -8.59
C PHE A 302 6.87 -7.11 -9.51
N GLU A 303 7.47 -6.05 -8.96
CA GLU A 303 8.44 -5.23 -9.69
C GLU A 303 9.65 -6.06 -10.14
N GLY A 304 10.13 -5.79 -11.36
CA GLY A 304 11.20 -6.55 -11.99
C GLY A 304 10.74 -7.82 -12.74
N ILE A 305 9.48 -8.23 -12.59
CA ILE A 305 8.90 -9.28 -13.44
C ILE A 305 8.56 -8.68 -14.82
N PRO A 306 9.01 -9.30 -15.93
CA PRO A 306 8.65 -8.84 -17.27
C PRO A 306 7.16 -9.05 -17.55
N ALA A 307 6.62 -8.31 -18.51
CA ALA A 307 5.25 -8.52 -18.92
C ALA A 307 5.01 -9.93 -19.49
N PRO A 308 3.87 -10.57 -19.18
CA PRO A 308 3.51 -11.83 -19.81
C PRO A 308 3.35 -11.61 -21.31
N LYS A 309 3.87 -12.54 -22.11
CA LYS A 309 3.58 -12.56 -23.54
C LYS A 309 2.11 -12.95 -23.73
N ALA A 310 1.47 -12.48 -24.80
CA ALA A 310 0.10 -12.85 -25.12
C ALA A 310 -0.09 -14.38 -25.09
N GLY A 311 -1.15 -14.84 -24.42
CA GLY A 311 -1.46 -16.26 -24.23
C GLY A 311 -0.56 -16.99 -23.23
N THR A 312 0.28 -16.29 -22.45
CA THR A 312 1.10 -16.92 -21.42
C THR A 312 0.33 -17.03 -20.11
N THR A 313 0.32 -18.23 -19.53
CA THR A 313 -0.15 -18.48 -18.16
C THR A 313 0.93 -18.08 -17.15
N ILE A 314 0.56 -17.23 -16.21
CA ILE A 314 1.33 -16.90 -15.02
C ILE A 314 0.96 -17.89 -13.92
N ILE A 315 1.94 -18.45 -13.23
CA ILE A 315 1.70 -19.41 -12.14
C ILE A 315 2.21 -18.82 -10.83
N LEU A 316 1.38 -18.80 -9.77
CA LEU A 316 1.77 -18.43 -8.41
C LEU A 316 1.59 -19.62 -7.46
N THR A 317 2.57 -19.86 -6.59
CA THR A 317 2.47 -20.93 -5.58
C THR A 317 3.37 -20.64 -4.37
N GLY A 318 3.03 -21.20 -3.22
CA GLY A 318 3.90 -21.26 -2.05
C GLY A 318 4.88 -22.43 -2.08
N LYS A 319 4.80 -23.31 -3.09
CA LYS A 319 5.68 -24.49 -3.21
C LYS A 319 6.83 -24.26 -4.16
N GLU A 320 8.02 -24.64 -3.73
CA GLU A 320 9.23 -24.54 -4.55
C GLU A 320 9.12 -25.46 -5.78
N PRO A 321 9.26 -24.92 -7.00
CA PRO A 321 9.21 -25.71 -8.22
C PRO A 321 10.44 -26.64 -8.30
N LYS A 322 10.21 -27.93 -8.59
CA LYS A 322 11.29 -28.93 -8.70
C LYS A 322 12.21 -28.62 -9.88
N ASN A 323 13.52 -28.77 -9.67
CA ASN A 323 14.56 -28.68 -10.71
C ASN A 323 14.58 -27.36 -11.50
N CYS A 324 14.12 -26.26 -10.91
CA CYS A 324 14.06 -24.94 -11.56
C CYS A 324 14.84 -23.92 -10.72
N ALA A 325 15.77 -23.19 -11.35
CA ALA A 325 16.39 -22.04 -10.70
C ALA A 325 15.41 -20.85 -10.70
N ALA A 326 15.12 -20.30 -9.52
CA ALA A 326 14.27 -19.11 -9.37
C ALA A 326 15.11 -17.83 -9.22
N LYS A 327 14.73 -16.77 -9.93
CA LYS A 327 15.33 -15.44 -9.78
C LYS A 327 14.74 -14.71 -8.59
N GLU A 328 15.57 -14.14 -7.73
CA GLU A 328 15.08 -13.38 -6.58
C GLU A 328 14.32 -12.13 -7.02
N LEU A 329 13.16 -11.91 -6.39
CA LEU A 329 12.40 -10.67 -6.44
C LEU A 329 12.64 -9.91 -5.16
N ALA A 330 13.30 -8.75 -5.27
CA ALA A 330 13.58 -7.90 -4.13
C ALA A 330 12.28 -7.49 -3.44
N GLN A 331 12.18 -7.77 -2.14
CA GLN A 331 11.06 -7.39 -1.29
C GLN A 331 11.57 -6.47 -0.18
N HIS A 332 11.00 -5.27 -0.05
CA HIS A 332 11.48 -4.30 0.93
C HIS A 332 11.18 -4.77 2.36
N GLY A 333 12.23 -5.04 3.14
CA GLY A 333 12.15 -5.42 4.54
C GLY A 333 11.69 -6.86 4.82
N ALA A 334 11.35 -7.65 3.80
CA ALA A 334 11.03 -9.07 3.97
C ALA A 334 12.30 -9.92 4.06
N LYS A 335 12.21 -11.05 4.74
CA LYS A 335 13.29 -12.02 4.98
C LYS A 335 12.88 -13.40 4.50
N ALA A 336 13.87 -14.29 4.37
CA ALA A 336 13.61 -15.70 4.16
C ALA A 336 12.81 -16.27 5.35
N PRO A 337 11.89 -17.22 5.13
CA PRO A 337 11.28 -17.98 6.21
C PRO A 337 12.32 -18.64 7.11
N VAL A 338 12.05 -18.66 8.41
CA VAL A 338 12.94 -19.22 9.45
C VAL A 338 12.36 -20.48 10.12
N ARG A 339 11.23 -20.95 9.61
CA ARG A 339 10.50 -22.15 10.03
C ARG A 339 10.04 -22.91 8.80
N ASP A 340 9.43 -24.08 9.02
CA ASP A 340 8.82 -24.86 7.95
C ASP A 340 7.82 -24.01 7.16
N GLU A 341 7.99 -24.02 5.84
CA GLU A 341 7.17 -23.28 4.88
C GLU A 341 5.89 -24.06 4.63
N VAL A 342 4.79 -23.65 5.29
CA VAL A 342 3.50 -24.36 5.23
C VAL A 342 2.44 -23.57 4.47
N ARG A 343 2.36 -22.26 4.71
CA ARG A 343 1.20 -21.44 4.29
C ARG A 343 1.61 -20.22 3.48
N LEU A 344 0.81 -19.83 2.51
CA LEU A 344 0.93 -18.53 1.83
C LEU A 344 -0.46 -17.91 1.66
N PRO A 345 -1.02 -17.27 2.71
CA PRO A 345 -2.35 -16.69 2.65
C PRO A 345 -2.35 -15.36 1.88
N ILE A 346 -2.89 -15.37 0.67
CA ILE A 346 -3.04 -14.19 -0.19
C ILE A 346 -4.43 -13.58 -0.02
N CYS A 347 -4.50 -12.31 0.38
CA CYS A 347 -5.76 -11.57 0.52
C CYS A 347 -6.28 -11.09 -0.84
N ALA A 348 -5.39 -10.53 -1.65
CA ALA A 348 -5.71 -10.03 -2.98
C ALA A 348 -4.45 -9.87 -3.84
N ILE A 349 -4.59 -10.03 -5.15
CA ILE A 349 -3.55 -9.79 -6.16
C ILE A 349 -4.02 -8.64 -7.07
N LEU A 350 -3.25 -7.56 -7.10
CA LEU A 350 -3.46 -6.43 -7.99
C LEU A 350 -2.82 -6.69 -9.34
N HIS A 351 -3.58 -6.51 -10.41
CA HIS A 351 -3.08 -6.64 -11.78
C HIS A 351 -3.69 -5.61 -12.72
N THR A 352 -3.02 -5.35 -13.85
CA THR A 352 -3.56 -4.57 -14.98
C THR A 352 -3.99 -5.51 -16.10
N GLY A 353 -4.53 -4.94 -17.19
CA GLY A 353 -4.98 -5.70 -18.35
C GLY A 353 -6.29 -6.44 -18.11
N MET A 354 -6.67 -7.25 -19.08
CA MET A 354 -7.90 -8.04 -19.04
C MET A 354 -7.61 -9.44 -18.52
N LEU A 355 -8.24 -9.79 -17.41
CA LEU A 355 -8.20 -11.15 -16.86
C LEU A 355 -8.98 -12.10 -17.78
N LYS A 356 -8.29 -13.05 -18.42
CA LYS A 356 -8.90 -14.04 -19.32
C LYS A 356 -9.30 -15.31 -18.57
N SER A 357 -8.44 -15.77 -17.67
CA SER A 357 -8.72 -16.95 -16.85
C SER A 357 -8.00 -16.89 -15.51
N VAL A 358 -8.64 -17.52 -14.52
CA VAL A 358 -8.08 -17.82 -13.20
C VAL A 358 -8.44 -19.26 -12.88
N LYS A 359 -7.43 -20.09 -12.63
CA LYS A 359 -7.62 -21.50 -12.27
C LYS A 359 -6.79 -21.81 -11.04
N ALA A 360 -7.39 -22.47 -10.07
CA ALA A 360 -6.69 -22.98 -8.90
C ALA A 360 -6.55 -24.49 -8.98
N SER A 361 -5.39 -24.99 -8.57
CA SER A 361 -5.15 -26.41 -8.35
C SER A 361 -4.82 -26.64 -6.88
N SER A 362 -5.63 -27.44 -6.21
CA SER A 362 -5.42 -27.83 -4.81
C SER A 362 -4.66 -29.14 -4.73
N LEU A 363 -3.65 -29.18 -3.86
CA LEU A 363 -2.87 -30.39 -3.62
C LEU A 363 -3.64 -31.43 -2.79
N LEU A 364 -4.63 -30.99 -2.02
CA LEU A 364 -5.48 -31.87 -1.21
C LEU A 364 -6.36 -32.79 -2.08
N LYS A 365 -6.57 -32.46 -3.36
CA LYS A 365 -7.30 -33.31 -4.32
C LYS A 365 -6.40 -34.33 -5.03
N ALA A 366 -5.08 -34.14 -5.03
CA ALA A 366 -4.14 -35.03 -5.74
C ALA A 366 -3.79 -36.29 -4.94
N ASP A 367 -3.90 -36.25 -3.61
CA ASP A 367 -3.62 -37.40 -2.73
C ASP A 367 -4.87 -38.28 -2.45
N ALA A 368 -6.01 -37.97 -3.07
CA ALA A 368 -7.27 -38.70 -2.91
C ALA A 368 -7.69 -39.49 -4.18
N ALA A 369 -6.79 -39.62 -5.15
CA ALA A 369 -7.02 -40.30 -6.43
C ALA A 369 -6.14 -41.54 -6.60
#